data_AF-A0A8I1ZPS4-F1
#
_entry.id   AF-A0A8I1ZPS4-F1
#
_cell.length_a   1.000
_cell.length_b   1.000
_cell.length_c   1.000
_cell.angle_alpha   90.00
_cell.angle_beta   90.00
_cell.angle_gamma   90.00
#
_symmetry.space_group_name_H-M   'P 1'
#
loop_
_entity.id
_entity.type
_entity.pdbx_description
1 polymer ?
#
loop_
_entity_poly.entity_id
_entity_poly.type
_entity_poly.pdbx_seq_one_letter_code
_entity_poly.pdbx_strand_id
1 'polypeptide(L)'
;MFLAKKLQHFLIACFFLLSASTFLSCVAEHEIRILHMNDFHGFAMPYKPYGSDEAQGGLAYLASRAENLRAEKPTLFLAAGDMIQGNNWANLFQGKSSIEAMNVMGFDAMVVGNHEFDFGQAVLRERIGEANFPILGANVVGLNELKPYIVKNMDGITVAVIGVVTDDTPVTTHPKNVKGLKFLSTEETIKKYIQELRKKSDIIVILSHAGFSADTELARKVDGADIIVGGHSHTKVAKPVPINKSFVVQAFEHGKTLGVVDITLKYGKVVDVSGYLEPIKPTGKQNKAVEAIVTKYQQKVDIVMNETVGEALVDLDGVNVRLQETNLGNLITDIMRRTTGADAAIINGGTIRTSIKKGPVKVSDVYAVVPFDNYIVAIKLTGQQIRDTLEHGVTGVEDEEGRFPQVSGLTFTYDIKGKKGSRVKDIFIGGIPLAAEKEYTVATNDFLAAGGDGYKAFGDSVKSSRDYAVIGGAMRGEKLVYIDSGRWLRDVVIDYIKTHNVISPEIEGRIKEIKG
;
A
#
# COMPACT_ATOMS: atom_id res chain seq x y z
N MET A 1 -23.83 -40.26 72.15
CA MET A 1 -23.71 -41.03 70.88
C MET A 1 -24.45 -40.39 69.70
N PHE A 2 -25.61 -39.73 69.89
CA PHE A 2 -26.37 -39.08 68.83
C PHE A 2 -25.71 -37.81 68.23
N LEU A 3 -25.02 -37.01 69.07
CA LEU A 3 -24.35 -35.78 68.62
C LEU A 3 -23.14 -36.05 67.72
N ALA A 4 -22.36 -37.09 68.03
CA ALA A 4 -21.17 -37.47 67.27
C ALA A 4 -21.53 -37.92 65.84
N LYS A 5 -22.63 -38.66 65.67
CA LYS A 5 -23.13 -39.03 64.33
C LYS A 5 -23.57 -37.81 63.52
N LYS A 6 -24.25 -36.84 64.11
CA LYS A 6 -24.66 -35.60 63.39
C LYS A 6 -23.46 -34.78 62.94
N LEU A 7 -22.42 -34.65 63.77
CA LEU A 7 -21.19 -33.93 63.42
C LEU A 7 -20.43 -34.62 62.28
N GLN A 8 -20.37 -35.95 62.28
CA GLN A 8 -19.73 -36.73 61.22
C GLN A 8 -20.47 -36.58 59.87
N HIS A 9 -21.82 -36.57 59.87
CA HIS A 9 -22.60 -36.33 58.65
C HIS A 9 -22.47 -34.90 58.15
N PHE A 10 -22.38 -33.91 59.05
CA PHE A 10 -22.13 -32.51 58.70
C PHE A 10 -20.74 -32.30 58.08
N LEU A 11 -19.70 -32.92 58.65
CA LEU A 11 -18.34 -32.86 58.13
C LEU A 11 -18.21 -33.58 56.77
N ILE A 12 -18.87 -34.72 56.58
CA ILE A 12 -18.92 -35.41 55.28
C ILE A 12 -19.66 -34.56 54.25
N ALA A 13 -20.78 -33.91 54.61
CA ALA A 13 -21.50 -33.00 53.71
C ALA A 13 -20.66 -31.78 53.34
N CYS A 14 -19.93 -31.18 54.30
CA CYS A 14 -18.98 -30.09 54.03
C CYS A 14 -17.81 -30.55 53.15
N PHE A 15 -17.30 -31.76 53.32
CA PHE A 15 -16.24 -32.32 52.48
C PHE A 15 -16.74 -32.61 51.06
N PHE A 16 -17.97 -33.11 50.90
CA PHE A 16 -18.62 -33.27 49.59
C PHE A 16 -18.96 -31.93 48.92
N LEU A 17 -19.29 -30.88 49.69
CA LEU A 17 -19.50 -29.52 49.17
C LEU A 17 -18.19 -28.83 48.80
N LEU A 18 -17.09 -29.06 49.53
CA LEU A 18 -15.74 -28.60 49.18
C LEU A 18 -15.15 -29.37 47.98
N SER A 19 -15.41 -30.67 47.88
CA SER A 19 -15.03 -31.44 46.69
C SER A 19 -15.90 -31.06 45.50
N ALA A 20 -17.21 -30.83 45.68
CA ALA A 20 -18.07 -30.35 44.61
C ALA A 20 -17.65 -28.95 44.13
N SER A 21 -17.24 -28.03 45.01
CA SER A 21 -16.73 -26.71 44.61
C SER A 21 -15.33 -26.72 43.98
N THR A 22 -14.54 -27.79 44.19
CA THR A 22 -13.27 -28.02 43.45
C THR A 22 -13.47 -28.79 42.14
N PHE A 23 -14.57 -29.53 41.98
CA PHE A 23 -14.98 -30.13 40.70
C PHE A 23 -15.91 -29.22 39.86
N LEU A 24 -16.47 -28.16 40.46
CA LEU A 24 -17.21 -27.08 39.80
C LEU A 24 -16.31 -25.95 39.29
N SER A 25 -14.98 -26.14 39.21
CA SER A 25 -14.21 -25.54 38.12
C SER A 25 -14.58 -26.23 36.81
N CYS A 26 -15.86 -26.12 36.46
CA CYS A 26 -16.42 -26.47 35.18
C CYS A 26 -15.65 -25.66 34.13
N VAL A 27 -14.90 -26.38 33.29
CA VAL A 27 -14.49 -26.03 31.92
C VAL A 27 -14.68 -24.55 31.58
N ALA A 28 -13.81 -23.67 32.08
CA ALA A 28 -13.88 -22.25 31.73
C ALA A 28 -13.54 -22.11 30.25
N GLU A 29 -14.57 -21.81 29.46
CA GLU A 29 -14.43 -21.39 28.08
C GLU A 29 -13.97 -19.93 28.09
N HIS A 30 -12.80 -19.67 27.50
CA HIS A 30 -12.27 -18.31 27.39
C HIS A 30 -12.44 -17.84 25.95
N GLU A 31 -12.90 -16.61 25.78
CA GLU A 31 -12.94 -15.95 24.48
C GLU A 31 -12.05 -14.72 24.51
N ILE A 32 -11.20 -14.60 23.50
CA ILE A 32 -10.48 -13.36 23.22
C ILE A 32 -10.80 -12.89 21.81
N ARG A 33 -10.62 -11.59 21.57
CA ARG A 33 -10.78 -10.98 20.25
C ARG A 33 -9.47 -10.41 19.75
N ILE A 34 -9.25 -10.56 18.45
CA ILE A 34 -8.28 -9.80 17.69
C ILE A 34 -9.06 -8.89 16.75
N LEU A 35 -8.95 -7.60 17.00
CA LEU A 35 -9.24 -6.58 16.01
C LEU A 35 -7.97 -6.35 15.20
N HIS A 36 -8.09 -6.22 13.88
CA HIS A 36 -6.93 -5.93 13.06
C HIS A 36 -7.21 -5.00 11.88
N MET A 37 -6.17 -4.26 11.53
CA MET A 37 -6.08 -3.43 10.32
C MET A 37 -4.77 -3.74 9.60
N ASN A 38 -4.74 -3.49 8.30
CA ASN A 38 -3.56 -3.56 7.45
C ASN A 38 -3.72 -2.57 6.31
N ASP A 39 -2.62 -2.14 5.71
CA ASP A 39 -2.62 -1.37 4.47
C ASP A 39 -3.51 -0.12 4.58
N PHE A 40 -3.45 0.59 5.71
CA PHE A 40 -4.29 1.77 5.96
C PHE A 40 -3.93 2.92 5.02
N HIS A 41 -2.66 3.03 4.66
CA HIS A 41 -2.12 4.00 3.73
C HIS A 41 -2.56 5.45 3.96
N GLY A 42 -2.81 5.85 5.21
CA GLY A 42 -3.23 7.22 5.54
C GLY A 42 -4.63 7.60 5.08
N PHE A 43 -5.50 6.67 4.66
CA PHE A 43 -6.88 6.96 4.22
C PHE A 43 -7.80 7.29 5.41
N ALA A 44 -7.51 8.42 6.06
CA ALA A 44 -8.18 8.84 7.29
C ALA A 44 -9.59 9.38 7.07
N MET A 45 -9.83 10.01 5.93
CA MET A 45 -11.13 10.53 5.53
C MET A 45 -11.95 9.46 4.80
N PRO A 46 -13.28 9.44 4.97
CA PRO A 46 -14.14 8.68 4.08
C PRO A 46 -13.93 9.10 2.63
N TYR A 47 -14.01 8.15 1.71
CA TYR A 47 -13.96 8.45 0.29
C TYR A 47 -14.91 7.57 -0.49
N LYS A 48 -15.25 8.01 -1.71
CA LYS A 48 -16.07 7.28 -2.67
C LYS A 48 -15.11 6.60 -3.65
N PRO A 49 -14.90 5.27 -3.58
CA PRO A 49 -14.03 4.58 -4.53
C PRO A 49 -14.51 4.79 -5.96
N TYR A 50 -13.58 4.84 -6.92
CA TYR A 50 -13.93 5.00 -8.33
C TYR A 50 -14.91 3.90 -8.78
N GLY A 51 -16.01 4.29 -9.41
CA GLY A 51 -17.06 3.37 -9.86
C GLY A 51 -18.01 2.85 -8.77
N SER A 52 -17.89 3.30 -7.51
CA SER A 52 -18.86 3.01 -6.45
C SER A 52 -19.76 4.21 -6.20
N ASP A 53 -21.02 4.00 -5.82
CA ASP A 53 -21.92 5.06 -5.35
C ASP A 53 -21.87 5.34 -3.85
N GLU A 54 -21.26 4.43 -3.07
CA GLU A 54 -21.21 4.53 -1.61
C GLU A 54 -19.84 5.03 -1.13
N ALA A 55 -19.86 5.98 -0.18
CA ALA A 55 -18.67 6.35 0.56
C ALA A 55 -18.30 5.25 1.58
N GLN A 56 -17.01 5.00 1.74
CA GLN A 56 -16.44 3.95 2.58
C GLN A 56 -15.29 4.48 3.42
N GLY A 57 -14.97 3.78 4.50
CA GLY A 57 -13.87 4.10 5.40
C GLY A 57 -14.15 5.31 6.30
N GLY A 58 -13.07 5.97 6.71
CA GLY A 58 -13.08 7.02 7.72
C GLY A 58 -12.58 6.50 9.06
N LEU A 59 -11.36 6.90 9.42
CA LEU A 59 -10.65 6.40 10.59
C LEU A 59 -11.41 6.69 11.90
N ALA A 60 -12.10 7.84 11.98
CA ALA A 60 -12.89 8.19 13.16
C ALA A 60 -14.13 7.29 13.35
N TYR A 61 -14.74 6.80 12.26
CA TYR A 61 -15.83 5.81 12.33
C TYR A 61 -15.29 4.43 12.69
N LEU A 62 -14.16 4.04 12.09
CA LEU A 62 -13.47 2.79 12.44
C LEU A 62 -13.11 2.77 13.93
N ALA A 63 -12.52 3.84 14.45
CA ALA A 63 -12.13 3.96 15.85
C ALA A 63 -13.34 3.82 16.80
N SER A 64 -14.48 4.43 16.46
CA SER A 64 -15.74 4.28 17.21
C SER A 64 -16.21 2.82 17.21
N ARG A 65 -16.13 2.14 16.06
CA ARG A 65 -16.51 0.73 15.94
C ARG A 65 -15.57 -0.19 16.73
N ALA A 66 -14.27 0.06 16.67
CA ALA A 66 -13.28 -0.65 17.46
C ALA A 66 -13.51 -0.46 18.97
N GLU A 67 -13.78 0.77 19.42
CA GLU A 67 -14.11 1.08 20.83
C GLU A 67 -15.33 0.27 21.32
N ASN A 68 -16.41 0.22 20.52
CA ASN A 68 -17.59 -0.57 20.86
C ASN A 68 -17.28 -2.08 20.94
N LEU A 69 -16.53 -2.62 19.97
CA LEU A 69 -16.17 -4.04 19.93
C LEU A 69 -15.21 -4.44 21.07
N ARG A 70 -14.36 -3.53 21.54
CA ARG A 70 -13.46 -3.75 22.68
C ARG A 70 -14.20 -3.79 24.02
N ALA A 71 -15.36 -3.14 24.11
CA ALA A 71 -16.20 -3.18 25.32
C ALA A 71 -16.93 -4.52 25.49
N GLU A 72 -17.03 -5.33 24.43
CA GLU A 72 -17.76 -6.60 24.44
C GLU A 72 -16.95 -7.76 25.05
N LYS A 73 -15.63 -7.81 24.81
CA LYS A 73 -14.75 -8.90 25.25
C LYS A 73 -13.27 -8.48 25.28
N PRO A 74 -12.39 -9.20 26.01
CA PRO A 74 -10.96 -8.93 26.03
C PRO A 74 -10.39 -8.93 24.61
N THR A 75 -9.77 -7.81 24.21
CA THR A 75 -9.43 -7.56 22.81
C THR A 75 -8.00 -7.05 22.63
N LEU A 76 -7.26 -7.65 21.70
CA LEU A 76 -6.05 -7.07 21.08
C LEU A 76 -6.44 -6.29 19.84
N PHE A 77 -5.80 -5.15 19.62
CA PHE A 77 -5.91 -4.38 18.39
C PHE A 77 -4.55 -4.30 17.68
N LEU A 78 -4.44 -4.94 16.52
CA LEU A 78 -3.17 -5.13 15.81
C LEU A 78 -3.15 -4.43 14.45
N ALA A 79 -1.99 -3.92 14.04
CA ALA A 79 -1.77 -3.36 12.71
C ALA A 79 -0.73 -4.17 11.92
N ALA A 80 -1.12 -4.76 10.79
CA ALA A 80 -0.26 -5.59 9.97
C ALA A 80 0.48 -4.78 8.88
N GLY A 81 1.12 -3.66 9.24
CA GLY A 81 1.96 -2.84 8.37
C GLY A 81 1.24 -1.92 7.37
N ASP A 82 2.04 -1.08 6.70
CA ASP A 82 1.65 -0.06 5.73
C ASP A 82 0.61 0.94 6.25
N MET A 83 0.94 1.54 7.38
CA MET A 83 0.08 2.48 8.09
C MET A 83 0.45 3.95 7.82
N ILE A 84 1.69 4.22 7.42
CA ILE A 84 2.28 5.57 7.51
C ILE A 84 2.50 6.30 6.17
N GLN A 85 2.21 5.68 5.03
CA GLN A 85 2.47 6.21 3.69
C GLN A 85 1.28 5.93 2.77
N GLY A 86 1.00 6.79 1.79
CA GLY A 86 0.01 6.58 0.72
C GLY A 86 -0.77 7.85 0.42
N ASN A 87 -1.79 8.14 1.22
CA ASN A 87 -2.56 9.39 1.14
C ASN A 87 -1.76 10.59 1.67
N ASN A 88 -2.02 11.79 1.13
CA ASN A 88 -1.39 13.05 1.59
C ASN A 88 -1.61 13.34 3.08
N TRP A 89 -2.71 12.85 3.65
CA TRP A 89 -2.95 12.93 5.09
C TRP A 89 -1.84 12.27 5.92
N ALA A 90 -1.17 11.24 5.39
CA ALA A 90 0.01 10.63 6.00
C ALA A 90 1.33 11.16 5.42
N ASN A 91 1.44 11.26 4.08
CA ASN A 91 2.71 11.59 3.41
C ASN A 91 3.26 12.97 3.78
N LEU A 92 2.41 14.01 3.84
CA LEU A 92 2.86 15.37 4.16
C LEU A 92 3.45 15.51 5.57
N PHE A 93 3.14 14.55 6.45
CA PHE A 93 3.64 14.51 7.82
C PHE A 93 4.49 13.26 8.07
N GLN A 94 4.94 12.60 7.00
CA GLN A 94 5.81 11.44 7.02
C GLN A 94 5.36 10.36 8.04
N GLY A 95 4.04 10.13 8.11
CA GLY A 95 3.46 9.13 8.99
C GLY A 95 3.03 9.58 10.38
N LYS A 96 3.38 10.80 10.80
CA LYS A 96 3.08 11.32 12.15
C LYS A 96 1.59 11.33 12.47
N SER A 97 0.77 11.71 11.50
CA SER A 97 -0.69 11.72 11.62
C SER A 97 -1.25 10.33 11.91
N SER A 98 -0.77 9.29 11.22
CA SER A 98 -1.16 7.90 11.45
C SER A 98 -0.77 7.44 12.86
N ILE A 99 0.47 7.67 13.28
CA ILE A 99 0.94 7.27 14.63
C ILE A 99 0.15 7.98 15.74
N GLU A 100 -0.12 9.29 15.60
CA GLU A 100 -0.92 10.07 16.57
C GLU A 100 -2.34 9.50 16.69
N ALA A 101 -2.98 9.13 15.58
CA ALA A 101 -4.31 8.51 15.61
C ALA A 101 -4.28 7.10 16.21
N MET A 102 -3.31 6.27 15.84
CA MET A 102 -3.15 4.91 16.38
C MET A 102 -2.90 4.91 17.89
N ASN A 103 -2.15 5.89 18.40
CA ASN A 103 -1.94 6.08 19.84
C ASN A 103 -3.26 6.28 20.59
N VAL A 104 -4.16 7.11 20.05
CA VAL A 104 -5.48 7.37 20.64
C VAL A 104 -6.42 6.17 20.50
N MET A 105 -6.31 5.42 19.39
CA MET A 105 -7.09 4.20 19.17
C MET A 105 -6.66 3.03 20.08
N GLY A 106 -5.49 3.16 20.73
CA GLY A 106 -4.99 2.17 21.69
C GLY A 106 -4.57 0.86 21.03
N PHE A 107 -3.87 0.91 19.91
CA PHE A 107 -3.26 -0.28 19.30
C PHE A 107 -2.34 -0.98 20.29
N ASP A 108 -2.30 -2.31 20.24
CA ASP A 108 -1.48 -3.14 21.11
C ASP A 108 -0.12 -3.46 20.48
N ALA A 109 -0.06 -3.57 19.16
CA ALA A 109 1.17 -3.66 18.39
C ALA A 109 0.93 -3.33 16.91
N MET A 110 2.01 -2.95 16.23
CA MET A 110 2.08 -2.83 14.78
C MET A 110 3.30 -3.61 14.29
N VAL A 111 3.23 -4.32 13.18
CA VAL A 111 4.46 -4.76 12.46
C VAL A 111 4.81 -3.72 11.41
N VAL A 112 6.09 -3.50 11.13
CA VAL A 112 6.49 -2.73 9.95
C VAL A 112 6.06 -3.47 8.67
N GLY A 113 5.53 -2.73 7.71
CA GLY A 113 5.41 -3.09 6.31
C GLY A 113 6.56 -2.50 5.50
N ASN A 114 6.49 -2.67 4.18
CA ASN A 114 7.52 -2.10 3.31
C ASN A 114 7.50 -0.58 3.30
N HIS A 115 6.32 0.04 3.35
CA HIS A 115 6.20 1.49 3.23
C HIS A 115 6.55 2.24 4.52
N GLU A 116 6.72 1.54 5.65
CA GLU A 116 7.29 2.14 6.86
C GLU A 116 8.74 2.65 6.66
N PHE A 117 9.43 2.15 5.64
CA PHE A 117 10.80 2.56 5.33
C PHE A 117 10.88 3.73 4.34
N ASP A 118 9.79 4.16 3.70
CA ASP A 118 9.82 5.11 2.58
C ASP A 118 10.39 6.48 2.90
N PHE A 119 10.15 6.97 4.12
CA PHE A 119 10.69 8.24 4.60
C PHE A 119 12.11 8.11 5.20
N GLY A 120 12.71 6.92 5.11
CA GLY A 120 14.04 6.60 5.62
C GLY A 120 14.07 6.25 7.11
N GLN A 121 15.18 5.63 7.54
CA GLN A 121 15.30 5.06 8.90
C GLN A 121 15.26 6.12 10.00
N ALA A 122 15.67 7.36 9.73
CA ALA A 122 15.63 8.43 10.72
C ALA A 122 14.18 8.77 11.09
N VAL A 123 13.32 8.93 10.07
CA VAL A 123 11.89 9.16 10.27
C VAL A 123 11.25 7.94 10.91
N LEU A 124 11.55 6.72 10.44
CA LEU A 124 11.00 5.50 11.06
C LEU A 124 11.35 5.40 12.55
N ARG A 125 12.59 5.72 12.96
CA ARG A 125 12.96 5.79 14.38
C ARG A 125 12.15 6.82 15.16
N GLU A 126 11.90 7.98 14.57
CA GLU A 126 11.04 9.01 15.18
C GLU A 126 9.60 8.49 15.32
N ARG A 127 9.04 7.84 14.29
CA ARG A 127 7.70 7.23 14.35
C ARG A 127 7.62 6.16 15.43
N ILE A 128 8.65 5.30 15.56
CA ILE A 128 8.74 4.29 16.64
C ILE A 128 8.78 4.98 18.01
N GLY A 129 9.55 6.06 18.16
CA GLY A 129 9.66 6.82 19.41
C GLY A 129 8.38 7.58 19.79
N GLU A 130 7.55 7.94 18.82
CA GLU A 130 6.24 8.58 19.06
C GLU A 130 5.10 7.58 19.32
N ALA A 131 5.29 6.29 19.03
CA ALA A 131 4.27 5.27 19.24
C ALA A 131 4.16 4.87 20.73
N ASN A 132 2.94 4.86 21.26
CA ASN A 132 2.62 4.36 22.61
C ASN A 132 2.50 2.83 22.66
N PHE A 133 2.76 2.16 21.54
CA PHE A 133 2.69 0.73 21.36
C PHE A 133 3.96 0.23 20.65
N PRO A 134 4.35 -1.03 20.87
CA PRO A 134 5.52 -1.61 20.24
C PRO A 134 5.32 -1.77 18.72
N ILE A 135 6.31 -1.32 17.96
CA ILE A 135 6.45 -1.62 16.53
C ILE A 135 7.38 -2.83 16.37
N LEU A 136 6.92 -3.82 15.60
CA LEU A 136 7.50 -5.15 15.50
C LEU A 136 8.24 -5.35 14.18
N GLY A 137 9.26 -6.21 14.19
CA GLY A 137 10.03 -6.60 13.02
C GLY A 137 11.10 -7.64 13.35
N ALA A 138 10.69 -8.87 13.69
CA ALA A 138 11.56 -9.95 14.15
C ALA A 138 12.65 -10.35 13.16
N ASN A 139 12.37 -10.18 11.86
CA ASN A 139 13.29 -10.52 10.78
C ASN A 139 14.06 -9.30 10.24
N VAL A 140 13.98 -8.13 10.88
CA VAL A 140 14.73 -6.93 10.50
C VAL A 140 15.95 -6.75 11.42
N VAL A 141 17.14 -6.90 10.87
CA VAL A 141 18.41 -6.73 11.59
C VAL A 141 19.03 -5.37 11.24
N GLY A 142 19.54 -4.66 12.25
CA GLY A 142 20.18 -3.33 12.09
C GLY A 142 19.31 -2.16 12.54
N LEU A 143 18.08 -2.42 12.99
CA LEU A 143 17.16 -1.43 13.56
C LEU A 143 16.66 -1.94 14.93
N ASN A 144 17.40 -1.64 15.99
CA ASN A 144 17.20 -2.23 17.33
C ASN A 144 15.93 -1.73 18.04
N GLU A 145 15.34 -0.64 17.54
CA GLU A 145 14.11 -0.05 18.06
C GLU A 145 12.88 -0.93 17.75
N LEU A 146 12.96 -1.80 16.74
CA LEU A 146 11.94 -2.80 16.44
C LEU A 146 12.01 -3.96 17.43
N LYS A 147 10.87 -4.32 18.01
CA LYS A 147 10.78 -5.53 18.85
C LYS A 147 10.48 -6.75 17.98
N PRO A 148 10.99 -7.94 18.31
CA PRO A 148 10.63 -9.13 17.54
C PRO A 148 9.18 -9.57 17.79
N TYR A 149 8.74 -9.47 19.05
CA TYR A 149 7.42 -9.90 19.47
C TYR A 149 6.96 -9.13 20.71
N ILE A 150 5.68 -9.28 21.04
CA ILE A 150 5.12 -8.96 22.35
C ILE A 150 4.45 -10.18 22.97
N VAL A 151 4.33 -10.20 24.29
CA VAL A 151 3.51 -11.17 25.01
C VAL A 151 2.55 -10.39 25.91
N LYS A 152 1.25 -10.65 25.78
CA LYS A 152 0.21 -10.04 26.61
C LYS A 152 -0.58 -11.11 27.35
N ASN A 153 -0.94 -10.82 28.60
CA ASN A 153 -1.91 -11.59 29.35
C ASN A 153 -3.28 -10.90 29.24
N MET A 154 -4.30 -11.67 28.88
CA MET A 154 -5.68 -11.24 28.70
C MET A 154 -6.56 -12.17 29.50
N ASP A 155 -6.98 -11.74 30.69
CA ASP A 155 -7.81 -12.53 31.61
C ASP A 155 -7.27 -13.96 31.85
N GLY A 156 -5.96 -14.07 32.08
CA GLY A 156 -5.28 -15.34 32.33
C GLY A 156 -4.79 -16.05 31.08
N ILE A 157 -5.23 -15.66 29.87
CA ILE A 157 -4.77 -16.21 28.60
C ILE A 157 -3.54 -15.44 28.10
N THR A 158 -2.45 -16.13 27.82
CA THR A 158 -1.21 -15.52 27.35
C THR A 158 -1.09 -15.59 25.84
N VAL A 159 -1.06 -14.43 25.19
CA VAL A 159 -0.98 -14.28 23.73
C VAL A 159 0.39 -13.72 23.35
N ALA A 160 1.14 -14.47 22.54
CA ALA A 160 2.34 -13.98 21.89
C ALA A 160 2.02 -13.47 20.48
N VAL A 161 2.56 -12.31 20.12
CA VAL A 161 2.44 -11.72 18.77
C VAL A 161 3.83 -11.53 18.19
N ILE A 162 4.17 -12.29 17.15
CA ILE A 162 5.48 -12.23 16.46
C ILE A 162 5.30 -11.40 15.19
N GLY A 163 6.08 -10.33 15.03
CA GLY A 163 5.99 -9.47 13.85
C GLY A 163 7.00 -9.84 12.77
N VAL A 164 6.57 -10.05 11.53
CA VAL A 164 7.48 -10.21 10.37
C VAL A 164 7.05 -9.34 9.19
N VAL A 165 8.04 -8.92 8.41
CA VAL A 165 7.86 -8.16 7.16
C VAL A 165 8.45 -8.95 5.99
N THR A 166 7.94 -8.77 4.78
CA THR A 166 8.52 -9.37 3.58
C THR A 166 10.03 -9.10 3.47
N ASP A 167 10.80 -10.12 3.11
CA ASP A 167 12.22 -10.00 2.80
C ASP A 167 12.47 -9.31 1.44
N ASP A 168 11.41 -9.04 0.68
CA ASP A 168 11.39 -8.15 -0.49
C ASP A 168 11.38 -6.65 -0.12
N THR A 169 11.47 -6.29 1.16
CA THR A 169 11.49 -4.86 1.56
C THR A 169 12.65 -4.03 0.99
N PRO A 170 13.89 -4.53 0.80
CA PRO A 170 15.04 -3.71 0.37
C PRO A 170 14.96 -2.99 -0.99
N VAL A 171 13.82 -3.13 -1.64
CA VAL A 171 13.64 -2.99 -3.07
C VAL A 171 12.19 -2.59 -3.37
N THR A 172 11.23 -2.91 -2.50
CA THR A 172 9.93 -2.20 -2.44
C THR A 172 10.05 -0.73 -2.10
N THR A 173 11.13 -0.36 -1.42
CA THR A 173 11.44 1.02 -1.09
C THR A 173 12.75 1.44 -1.76
N HIS A 174 13.07 2.73 -1.69
CA HIS A 174 14.35 3.22 -2.22
C HIS A 174 15.53 2.57 -1.46
N PRO A 175 16.54 1.98 -2.14
CA PRO A 175 17.65 1.28 -1.48
C PRO A 175 18.43 2.09 -0.43
N LYS A 176 18.42 3.43 -0.51
CA LYS A 176 19.02 4.31 0.50
C LYS A 176 18.33 4.21 1.85
N ASN A 177 17.03 3.93 1.85
CA ASN A 177 16.18 3.89 3.03
C ASN A 177 16.47 2.67 3.90
N VAL A 178 16.91 1.57 3.30
CA VAL A 178 17.21 0.31 4.01
C VAL A 178 18.71 0.02 4.14
N LYS A 179 19.56 0.99 3.79
CA LYS A 179 21.02 0.81 3.82
C LYS A 179 21.48 0.33 5.20
N GLY A 180 22.20 -0.79 5.23
CA GLY A 180 22.74 -1.38 6.46
C GLY A 180 21.75 -2.29 7.22
N LEU A 181 20.50 -2.37 6.78
CA LEU A 181 19.53 -3.32 7.31
C LEU A 181 19.65 -4.67 6.58
N LYS A 182 19.32 -5.76 7.28
CA LYS A 182 19.14 -7.09 6.67
C LYS A 182 17.75 -7.59 6.99
N PHE A 183 17.08 -8.12 5.98
CA PHE A 183 15.76 -8.74 6.10
C PHE A 183 15.96 -10.25 6.00
N LEU A 184 15.72 -10.96 7.10
CA LEU A 184 15.88 -12.41 7.19
C LEU A 184 14.62 -13.11 6.67
N SER A 185 14.75 -14.39 6.31
CA SER A 185 13.62 -15.24 5.96
C SER A 185 12.53 -15.19 7.03
N THR A 186 11.29 -14.93 6.61
CA THR A 186 10.11 -14.93 7.49
C THR A 186 9.89 -16.32 8.11
N GLU A 187 9.98 -17.38 7.28
CA GLU A 187 9.80 -18.78 7.69
C GLU A 187 10.76 -19.18 8.83
N GLU A 188 12.06 -18.99 8.64
CA GLU A 188 13.07 -19.39 9.64
C GLU A 188 12.98 -18.54 10.91
N THR A 189 12.68 -17.24 10.76
CA THR A 189 12.48 -16.33 11.89
C THR A 189 11.28 -16.76 12.74
N ILE A 190 10.16 -17.12 12.11
CA ILE A 190 8.96 -17.55 12.82
C ILE A 190 9.20 -18.88 13.53
N LYS A 191 9.81 -19.87 12.86
CA LYS A 191 10.16 -21.16 13.49
C LYS A 191 10.97 -20.95 14.78
N LYS A 192 11.97 -20.07 14.73
CA LYS A 192 12.80 -19.71 15.89
C LYS A 192 11.95 -19.17 17.04
N TYR A 193 11.09 -18.17 16.78
CA TYR A 193 10.30 -17.54 17.85
C TYR A 193 9.14 -18.41 18.33
N ILE A 194 8.55 -19.27 17.49
CA ILE A 194 7.58 -20.28 17.93
C ILE A 194 8.22 -21.24 18.95
N GLN A 195 9.43 -21.74 18.67
CA GLN A 195 10.14 -22.63 19.60
C GLN A 195 10.36 -21.96 20.97
N GLU A 196 10.63 -20.66 20.99
CA GLU A 196 10.84 -19.89 22.21
C GLU A 196 9.53 -19.62 22.99
N LEU A 197 8.45 -19.31 22.28
CA LEU A 197 7.24 -18.73 22.88
C LEU A 197 6.13 -19.75 23.13
N ARG A 198 6.09 -20.88 22.40
CA ARG A 198 4.97 -21.82 22.48
C ARG A 198 4.73 -22.39 23.87
N LYS A 199 5.79 -22.63 24.65
CA LYS A 199 5.70 -23.14 26.03
C LYS A 199 5.27 -22.08 27.06
N LYS A 200 5.26 -20.80 26.66
CA LYS A 200 4.98 -19.64 27.52
C LYS A 200 3.71 -18.91 27.09
N SER A 201 2.98 -19.43 26.12
CA SER A 201 1.83 -18.76 25.52
C SER A 201 0.76 -19.78 25.18
N ASP A 202 -0.49 -19.43 25.43
CA ASP A 202 -1.67 -20.21 25.07
C ASP A 202 -2.04 -19.98 23.60
N ILE A 203 -1.70 -18.80 23.05
CA ILE A 203 -1.91 -18.45 21.65
C ILE A 203 -0.64 -17.83 21.06
N ILE A 204 -0.30 -18.22 19.84
CA ILE A 204 0.70 -17.56 19.00
C ILE A 204 0.02 -16.95 17.77
N VAL A 205 0.13 -15.63 17.67
CA VAL A 205 -0.26 -14.82 16.52
C VAL A 205 0.99 -14.45 15.74
N ILE A 206 0.97 -14.70 14.43
CA ILE A 206 1.95 -14.09 13.51
C ILE A 206 1.31 -12.83 12.94
N LEU A 207 1.88 -11.67 13.23
CA LEU A 207 1.51 -10.39 12.63
C LEU A 207 2.43 -10.17 11.42
N SER A 208 1.90 -10.40 10.23
CA SER A 208 2.69 -10.53 9.00
C SER A 208 2.40 -9.39 8.03
N HIS A 209 3.45 -8.85 7.43
CA HIS A 209 3.35 -8.00 6.25
C HIS A 209 4.11 -8.62 5.08
N ALA A 210 3.63 -9.80 4.64
CA ALA A 210 4.24 -10.57 3.54
C ALA A 210 3.27 -10.85 2.37
N GLY A 211 1.97 -10.63 2.56
CA GLY A 211 0.94 -10.87 1.55
C GLY A 211 0.25 -12.22 1.73
N PHE A 212 -1.04 -12.25 1.40
CA PHE A 212 -1.93 -13.39 1.63
C PHE A 212 -1.41 -14.71 1.08
N SER A 213 -0.79 -14.69 -0.11
CA SER A 213 -0.24 -15.91 -0.70
C SER A 213 0.97 -16.43 0.07
N ALA A 214 1.86 -15.54 0.52
CA ALA A 214 3.01 -15.89 1.34
C ALA A 214 2.57 -16.36 2.72
N ASP A 215 1.59 -15.70 3.34
CA ASP A 215 1.01 -16.08 4.64
C ASP A 215 0.35 -17.47 4.58
N THR A 216 -0.36 -17.76 3.49
CA THR A 216 -0.95 -19.08 3.26
C THR A 216 0.13 -20.15 3.10
N GLU A 217 1.22 -19.85 2.40
CA GLU A 217 2.33 -20.80 2.24
C GLU A 217 3.09 -21.01 3.56
N LEU A 218 3.30 -19.95 4.33
CA LEU A 218 3.88 -20.00 5.67
C LEU A 218 3.03 -20.88 6.60
N ALA A 219 1.71 -20.71 6.62
CA ALA A 219 0.80 -21.56 7.39
C ALA A 219 0.85 -23.05 6.96
N ARG A 220 1.21 -23.35 5.70
CA ARG A 220 1.41 -24.74 5.26
C ARG A 220 2.71 -25.34 5.77
N LYS A 221 3.78 -24.54 5.84
CA LYS A 221 5.15 -24.99 6.13
C LYS A 221 5.52 -24.94 7.61
N VAL A 222 4.89 -24.06 8.39
CA VAL A 222 5.28 -23.77 9.77
C VAL A 222 4.17 -24.14 10.74
N ASP A 223 4.39 -25.20 11.50
CA ASP A 223 3.52 -25.60 12.60
C ASP A 223 3.74 -24.71 13.84
N GLY A 224 2.66 -24.48 14.60
CA GLY A 224 2.72 -23.89 15.95
C GLY A 224 2.15 -22.48 16.09
N ALA A 225 1.86 -21.81 14.97
CA ALA A 225 1.05 -20.60 14.95
C ALA A 225 -0.45 -20.97 14.98
N ASP A 226 -1.24 -20.28 15.79
CA ASP A 226 -2.69 -20.48 15.83
C ASP A 226 -3.39 -19.62 14.77
N ILE A 227 -2.88 -18.41 14.54
CA ILE A 227 -3.41 -17.46 13.56
C ILE A 227 -2.31 -16.59 12.95
N ILE A 228 -2.46 -16.28 11.67
CA ILE A 228 -1.66 -15.31 10.91
C ILE A 228 -2.57 -14.14 10.53
N VAL A 229 -2.22 -12.96 11.02
CA VAL A 229 -2.89 -11.69 10.73
C VAL A 229 -2.02 -10.94 9.71
N GLY A 230 -2.45 -10.96 8.45
CA GLY A 230 -1.69 -10.51 7.29
C GLY A 230 -1.99 -9.07 6.82
N GLY A 231 -1.18 -8.60 5.89
CA GLY A 231 -1.25 -7.32 5.18
C GLY A 231 -0.60 -7.40 3.78
N HIS A 232 -0.09 -6.29 3.25
CA HIS A 232 0.69 -6.17 2.00
C HIS A 232 -0.10 -6.36 0.70
N SER A 233 -0.85 -7.46 0.56
CA SER A 233 -1.53 -7.82 -0.70
C SER A 233 -2.95 -7.26 -0.83
N HIS A 234 -3.37 -6.39 0.09
CA HIS A 234 -4.70 -5.75 0.12
C HIS A 234 -5.85 -6.76 -0.05
N THR A 235 -5.68 -7.98 0.47
CA THR A 235 -6.61 -9.08 0.16
C THR A 235 -7.84 -8.99 1.07
N LYS A 236 -9.03 -8.97 0.46
CA LYS A 236 -10.30 -8.99 1.19
C LYS A 236 -10.66 -10.42 1.61
N VAL A 237 -10.27 -10.80 2.82
CA VAL A 237 -10.55 -12.13 3.38
C VAL A 237 -11.81 -12.07 4.25
N ALA A 238 -12.96 -12.42 3.66
CA ALA A 238 -14.27 -12.22 4.31
C ALA A 238 -14.48 -13.02 5.60
N LYS A 239 -13.83 -14.18 5.74
CA LYS A 239 -13.83 -15.06 6.92
C LYS A 239 -12.45 -15.70 7.09
N PRO A 240 -12.03 -16.06 8.32
CA PRO A 240 -10.76 -16.77 8.54
C PRO A 240 -10.61 -18.01 7.65
N VAL A 241 -9.48 -18.12 6.97
CA VAL A 241 -9.19 -19.26 6.09
C VAL A 241 -8.38 -20.29 6.85
N PRO A 242 -8.91 -21.50 7.12
CA PRO A 242 -8.16 -22.55 7.78
C PRO A 242 -7.12 -23.14 6.83
N ILE A 243 -5.86 -23.12 7.23
CA ILE A 243 -4.72 -23.72 6.52
C ILE A 243 -3.97 -24.60 7.51
N ASN A 244 -4.04 -25.92 7.31
CA ASN A 244 -3.55 -26.90 8.27
C ASN A 244 -4.12 -26.66 9.68
N LYS A 245 -3.27 -26.26 10.64
CA LYS A 245 -3.63 -26.00 12.04
C LYS A 245 -3.75 -24.50 12.37
N SER A 246 -3.56 -23.64 11.38
CA SER A 246 -3.57 -22.19 11.54
C SER A 246 -4.73 -21.57 10.76
N PHE A 247 -5.10 -20.35 11.13
CA PHE A 247 -6.03 -19.52 10.37
C PHE A 247 -5.30 -18.33 9.75
N VAL A 248 -5.66 -17.95 8.53
CA VAL A 248 -5.12 -16.75 7.87
C VAL A 248 -6.24 -15.72 7.68
N VAL A 249 -5.99 -14.48 8.09
CA VAL A 249 -6.93 -13.35 7.98
C VAL A 249 -6.24 -12.10 7.42
N GLN A 250 -7.00 -11.26 6.72
CA GLN A 250 -6.56 -9.95 6.23
C GLN A 250 -7.77 -9.03 6.03
N ALA A 251 -7.64 -7.76 6.40
CA ALA A 251 -8.73 -6.78 6.51
C ALA A 251 -8.76 -5.79 5.34
N PHE A 252 -8.60 -6.29 4.11
CA PHE A 252 -8.65 -5.50 2.88
C PHE A 252 -7.62 -4.35 2.91
N GLU A 253 -8.03 -3.09 2.74
CA GLU A 253 -7.14 -1.92 2.67
C GLU A 253 -7.86 -0.65 3.15
N HIS A 254 -7.09 0.42 3.38
CA HIS A 254 -7.55 1.81 3.47
C HIS A 254 -8.57 2.09 4.59
N GLY A 255 -8.60 1.24 5.62
CA GLY A 255 -9.60 1.32 6.70
C GLY A 255 -11.05 1.12 6.22
N LYS A 256 -11.26 0.53 5.04
CA LYS A 256 -12.61 0.18 4.52
C LYS A 256 -13.30 -0.88 5.37
N THR A 257 -12.51 -1.75 6.00
CA THR A 257 -12.99 -2.80 6.89
C THR A 257 -12.15 -2.86 8.15
N LEU A 258 -12.77 -3.24 9.26
CA LEU A 258 -12.10 -3.67 10.48
C LEU A 258 -12.18 -5.20 10.54
N GLY A 259 -11.04 -5.88 10.62
CA GLY A 259 -11.01 -7.31 10.83
C GLY A 259 -11.40 -7.66 12.26
N VAL A 260 -12.35 -8.57 12.44
CA VAL A 260 -12.83 -9.04 13.74
C VAL A 260 -12.66 -10.56 13.78
N VAL A 261 -11.82 -11.04 14.69
CA VAL A 261 -11.60 -12.47 14.91
C VAL A 261 -11.80 -12.80 16.38
N ASP A 262 -12.69 -13.74 16.66
CA ASP A 262 -12.91 -14.28 17.99
C ASP A 262 -12.29 -15.67 18.07
N ILE A 263 -11.46 -15.88 19.10
CA ILE A 263 -10.77 -17.14 19.37
C ILE A 263 -11.31 -17.71 20.67
N THR A 264 -11.84 -18.92 20.59
CA THR A 264 -12.40 -19.64 21.73
C THR A 264 -11.40 -20.70 22.20
N LEU A 265 -11.12 -20.70 23.49
CA LEU A 265 -10.22 -21.63 24.15
C LEU A 265 -10.95 -22.51 25.16
N LYS A 266 -10.63 -23.80 25.15
CA LYS A 266 -11.01 -24.75 26.21
C LYS A 266 -9.77 -25.45 26.72
N TYR A 267 -9.57 -25.44 28.03
CA TYR A 267 -8.39 -26.00 28.69
C TYR A 267 -7.06 -25.43 28.14
N GLY A 268 -7.03 -24.13 27.83
CA GLY A 268 -5.85 -23.45 27.29
C GLY A 268 -5.51 -23.81 25.84
N LYS A 269 -6.43 -24.47 25.12
CA LYS A 269 -6.26 -24.82 23.69
C LYS A 269 -7.33 -24.14 22.85
N VAL A 270 -6.93 -23.64 21.69
CA VAL A 270 -7.86 -23.12 20.67
C VAL A 270 -8.77 -24.25 20.20
N VAL A 271 -10.08 -24.04 20.28
CA VAL A 271 -11.11 -24.99 19.82
C VAL A 271 -12.00 -24.44 18.72
N ASP A 272 -12.10 -23.11 18.60
CA ASP A 272 -12.81 -22.44 17.52
C ASP A 272 -12.13 -21.10 17.18
N VAL A 273 -12.16 -20.75 15.90
CA VAL A 273 -11.75 -19.44 15.39
C VAL A 273 -12.81 -18.99 14.40
N SER A 274 -13.54 -17.95 14.78
CA SER A 274 -14.56 -17.35 13.92
C SER A 274 -14.23 -15.88 13.67
N GLY A 275 -14.71 -15.33 12.56
CA GLY A 275 -14.41 -13.96 12.23
C GLY A 275 -15.11 -13.46 10.99
N TYR A 276 -15.07 -12.14 10.82
CA TYR A 276 -15.66 -11.42 9.72
C TYR A 276 -14.95 -10.08 9.48
N LEU A 277 -15.20 -9.48 8.32
CA LEU A 277 -14.82 -8.10 8.06
C LEU A 277 -16.00 -7.19 8.34
N GLU A 278 -15.86 -6.33 9.35
CA GLU A 278 -16.82 -5.27 9.66
C GLU A 278 -16.63 -4.13 8.66
N PRO A 279 -17.59 -3.86 7.76
CA PRO A 279 -17.47 -2.75 6.81
C PRO A 279 -17.57 -1.42 7.53
N ILE A 280 -16.63 -0.52 7.27
CA ILE A 280 -16.66 0.83 7.82
C ILE A 280 -17.35 1.73 6.82
N LYS A 281 -18.54 2.21 7.21
CA LYS A 281 -19.30 3.22 6.48
C LYS A 281 -19.23 4.55 7.24
N PRO A 282 -19.21 5.70 6.55
CA PRO A 282 -19.22 7.02 7.17
C PRO A 282 -20.61 7.42 7.67
N THR A 283 -21.21 6.55 8.47
CA THR A 283 -22.55 6.68 9.03
C THR A 283 -22.50 6.37 10.51
N GLY A 284 -23.20 7.15 11.33
CA GLY A 284 -23.26 6.94 12.78
C GLY A 284 -22.22 7.74 13.56
N LYS A 285 -21.87 7.24 14.75
CA LYS A 285 -21.02 7.95 15.72
C LYS A 285 -19.54 7.82 15.36
N GLN A 286 -18.83 8.94 15.38
CA GLN A 286 -17.37 8.99 15.28
C GLN A 286 -16.73 9.04 16.68
N ASN A 287 -15.52 8.49 16.81
CA ASN A 287 -14.69 8.73 17.97
C ASN A 287 -14.13 10.16 17.91
N LYS A 288 -14.50 11.00 18.89
CA LYS A 288 -14.20 12.44 18.88
C LYS A 288 -12.71 12.76 18.94
N ALA A 289 -11.91 11.97 19.65
CA ALA A 289 -10.48 12.20 19.75
C ALA A 289 -9.77 11.90 18.43
N VAL A 290 -10.15 10.80 17.76
CA VAL A 290 -9.63 10.48 16.43
C VAL A 290 -10.14 11.48 15.38
N GLU A 291 -11.41 11.89 15.42
CA GLU A 291 -11.97 12.91 14.53
C GLU A 291 -11.19 14.24 14.61
N ALA A 292 -10.80 14.66 15.82
CA ALA A 292 -9.99 15.87 16.02
C ALA A 292 -8.61 15.76 15.35
N ILE A 293 -7.95 14.60 15.44
CA ILE A 293 -6.66 14.34 14.78
C ILE A 293 -6.84 14.33 13.26
N VAL A 294 -7.85 13.62 12.76
CA VAL A 294 -8.17 13.56 11.32
C VAL A 294 -8.38 14.96 10.78
N THR A 295 -9.21 15.77 11.44
CA THR A 295 -9.52 17.15 11.03
C THR A 295 -8.29 18.05 11.08
N LYS A 296 -7.50 17.99 12.16
CA LYS A 296 -6.27 18.78 12.33
C LYS A 296 -5.29 18.56 11.17
N TYR A 297 -5.06 17.32 10.77
CA TYR A 297 -4.14 17.02 9.67
C TYR A 297 -4.78 17.28 8.31
N GLN A 298 -6.07 17.03 8.13
CA GLN A 298 -6.77 17.36 6.88
C GLN A 298 -6.72 18.86 6.59
N GLN A 299 -6.94 19.72 7.59
CA GLN A 299 -6.82 21.18 7.42
C GLN A 299 -5.43 21.60 6.93
N LYS A 300 -4.36 20.94 7.41
CA LYS A 300 -2.99 21.20 6.95
C LYS A 300 -2.76 20.68 5.53
N VAL A 301 -3.33 19.53 5.18
CA VAL A 301 -3.34 19.03 3.79
C VAL A 301 -4.05 20.04 2.89
N ASP A 302 -5.22 20.53 3.28
CA ASP A 302 -6.02 21.47 2.49
C ASP A 302 -5.28 22.79 2.23
N ILE A 303 -4.47 23.26 3.18
CA ILE A 303 -3.59 24.43 2.99
C ILE A 303 -2.57 24.17 1.89
N VAL A 304 -1.88 23.02 1.93
CA VAL A 304 -0.88 22.64 0.91
C VAL A 304 -1.55 22.42 -0.45
N MET A 305 -2.69 21.73 -0.48
CA MET A 305 -3.41 21.44 -1.72
C MET A 305 -3.94 22.71 -2.40
N ASN A 306 -4.26 23.75 -1.61
CA ASN A 306 -4.70 25.05 -2.14
C ASN A 306 -3.56 26.03 -2.46
N GLU A 307 -2.30 25.65 -2.20
CA GLU A 307 -1.15 26.46 -2.57
C GLU A 307 -1.10 26.64 -4.10
N THR A 308 -1.04 27.90 -4.54
CA THR A 308 -0.75 28.22 -5.95
C THR A 308 0.73 27.98 -6.22
N VAL A 309 1.02 27.12 -7.20
CA VAL A 309 2.35 26.70 -7.58
C VAL A 309 2.88 27.44 -8.81
N GLY A 310 2.02 28.14 -9.54
CA GLY A 310 2.38 28.99 -10.67
C GLY A 310 1.14 29.47 -11.43
N GLU A 311 1.33 29.95 -12.66
CA GLU A 311 0.28 30.45 -13.53
C GLU A 311 0.37 29.84 -14.93
N ALA A 312 -0.75 29.35 -15.45
CA ALA A 312 -0.88 28.91 -16.84
C ALA A 312 -1.41 30.06 -17.71
N LEU A 313 -0.67 30.46 -18.75
CA LEU A 313 -1.09 31.55 -19.65
C LEU A 313 -2.11 31.11 -20.70
N VAL A 314 -2.31 29.79 -20.84
CA VAL A 314 -3.21 29.14 -21.79
C VAL A 314 -3.97 28.02 -21.08
N ASP A 315 -5.11 27.60 -21.65
CA ASP A 315 -5.79 26.38 -21.21
C ASP A 315 -4.90 25.16 -21.52
N LEU A 316 -4.72 24.27 -20.54
CA LEU A 316 -3.97 23.03 -20.68
C LEU A 316 -4.94 21.88 -20.95
N ASP A 317 -4.92 21.35 -22.17
CA ASP A 317 -5.90 20.39 -22.65
C ASP A 317 -5.58 18.95 -22.20
N GLY A 318 -6.33 18.47 -21.22
CA GLY A 318 -6.35 17.08 -20.77
C GLY A 318 -7.50 16.25 -21.32
N VAL A 319 -8.40 16.82 -22.12
CA VAL A 319 -9.57 16.12 -22.67
C VAL A 319 -9.16 15.30 -23.90
N ASN A 320 -8.39 15.91 -24.80
CA ASN A 320 -8.06 15.29 -26.10
C ASN A 320 -6.80 14.41 -26.07
N VAL A 321 -6.25 14.15 -24.88
CA VAL A 321 -4.99 13.40 -24.67
C VAL A 321 -5.01 11.96 -25.17
N ARG A 322 -6.20 11.42 -25.47
CA ARG A 322 -6.40 10.06 -25.99
C ARG A 322 -6.57 9.98 -27.51
N LEU A 323 -6.62 11.14 -28.16
CA LEU A 323 -7.00 11.27 -29.56
C LEU A 323 -5.91 11.95 -30.40
N GLN A 324 -5.27 12.96 -29.84
CA GLN A 324 -4.34 13.82 -30.56
C GLN A 324 -3.29 14.41 -29.62
N GLU A 325 -2.31 15.09 -30.19
CA GLU A 325 -1.37 15.91 -29.42
C GLU A 325 -2.11 16.98 -28.61
N THR A 326 -1.71 17.14 -27.34
CA THR A 326 -2.16 18.24 -26.52
C THR A 326 -1.00 18.98 -25.87
N ASN A 327 -1.20 20.26 -25.59
CA ASN A 327 -0.17 21.07 -24.92
C ASN A 327 0.12 20.58 -23.49
N LEU A 328 -0.87 20.02 -22.78
CA LEU A 328 -0.65 19.41 -21.46
C LEU A 328 0.18 18.12 -21.57
N GLY A 329 -0.10 17.27 -22.57
CA GLY A 329 0.72 16.10 -22.88
C GLY A 329 2.16 16.49 -23.21
N ASN A 330 2.35 17.54 -23.99
CA ASN A 330 3.66 18.10 -24.32
C ASN A 330 4.41 18.58 -23.07
N LEU A 331 3.75 19.35 -22.19
CA LEU A 331 4.34 19.83 -20.94
C LEU A 331 4.84 18.69 -20.06
N ILE A 332 3.98 17.69 -19.79
CA ILE A 332 4.32 16.57 -18.89
C ILE A 332 5.48 15.75 -19.47
N THR A 333 5.44 15.44 -20.77
CA THR A 333 6.52 14.68 -21.42
C THR A 333 7.82 15.47 -21.52
N ASP A 334 7.77 16.80 -21.67
CA ASP A 334 8.96 17.66 -21.60
C ASP A 334 9.60 17.61 -20.20
N ILE A 335 8.78 17.68 -19.15
CA ILE A 335 9.24 17.57 -17.76
C ILE A 335 9.92 16.22 -17.55
N MET A 336 9.30 15.12 -17.97
CA MET A 336 9.87 13.77 -17.86
C MET A 336 11.20 13.64 -18.62
N ARG A 337 11.24 14.12 -19.88
CA ARG A 337 12.45 14.06 -20.70
C ARG A 337 13.60 14.86 -20.08
N ARG A 338 13.33 16.09 -19.62
CA ARG A 338 14.33 16.96 -18.97
C ARG A 338 14.83 16.38 -17.65
N THR A 339 13.93 15.84 -16.83
CA THR A 339 14.26 15.26 -15.52
C THR A 339 15.22 14.09 -15.64
N THR A 340 15.00 13.25 -16.66
CA THR A 340 15.78 12.02 -16.89
C THR A 340 17.01 12.23 -17.77
N GLY A 341 17.04 13.29 -18.57
CA GLY A 341 18.03 13.47 -19.64
C GLY A 341 17.83 12.52 -20.83
N ALA A 342 16.66 11.90 -20.97
CA ALA A 342 16.35 10.95 -22.04
C ALA A 342 16.30 11.59 -23.43
N ASP A 343 16.50 10.78 -24.48
CA ASP A 343 16.39 11.23 -25.87
C ASP A 343 14.95 11.61 -26.23
N ALA A 344 14.00 10.82 -25.74
CA ALA A 344 12.56 11.01 -25.92
C ALA A 344 11.79 10.71 -24.62
N ALA A 345 10.54 11.13 -24.56
CA ALA A 345 9.59 10.69 -23.55
C ALA A 345 8.27 10.25 -24.20
N ILE A 346 7.66 9.21 -23.67
CA ILE A 346 6.35 8.69 -24.09
C ILE A 346 5.53 8.39 -22.84
N ILE A 347 4.32 8.94 -22.78
CA ILE A 347 3.33 8.62 -21.75
C ILE A 347 1.97 8.38 -22.41
N ASN A 348 1.19 7.47 -21.86
CA ASN A 348 -0.15 7.19 -22.35
C ASN A 348 -1.13 8.28 -21.88
N GLY A 349 -2.05 8.71 -22.75
CA GLY A 349 -3.06 9.73 -22.47
C GLY A 349 -3.94 9.39 -21.27
N GLY A 350 -4.12 8.10 -20.98
CA GLY A 350 -4.81 7.60 -19.79
C GLY A 350 -4.20 8.05 -18.46
N THR A 351 -2.92 8.46 -18.45
CA THR A 351 -2.28 9.04 -17.27
C THR A 351 -2.81 10.45 -16.96
N ILE A 352 -3.22 11.21 -17.98
CA ILE A 352 -3.70 12.60 -17.87
C ILE A 352 -5.22 12.58 -17.78
N ARG A 353 -5.78 13.10 -16.67
CA ARG A 353 -7.19 12.84 -16.32
C ARG A 353 -8.13 14.03 -16.48
N THR A 354 -7.60 15.24 -16.48
CA THR A 354 -8.39 16.46 -16.59
C THR A 354 -7.54 17.60 -17.15
N SER A 355 -8.21 18.70 -17.52
CA SER A 355 -7.58 19.93 -17.98
C SER A 355 -7.29 20.88 -16.82
N ILE A 356 -6.36 21.82 -17.05
CA ILE A 356 -6.15 22.99 -16.19
C ILE A 356 -6.55 24.23 -16.99
N LYS A 357 -7.38 25.09 -16.40
CA LYS A 357 -7.75 26.36 -17.05
C LYS A 357 -6.63 27.37 -16.93
N LYS A 358 -6.56 28.27 -17.92
CA LYS A 358 -5.72 29.47 -17.84
C LYS A 358 -5.93 30.18 -16.51
N GLY A 359 -4.83 30.60 -15.89
CA GLY A 359 -4.80 31.31 -14.61
C GLY A 359 -3.95 30.59 -13.56
N PRO A 360 -4.17 30.89 -12.26
CA PRO A 360 -3.43 30.28 -11.17
C PRO A 360 -3.56 28.76 -11.17
N VAL A 361 -2.43 28.05 -11.06
CA VAL A 361 -2.35 26.60 -10.95
C VAL A 361 -2.10 26.23 -9.51
N LYS A 362 -2.96 25.40 -8.92
CA LYS A 362 -2.79 24.89 -7.56
C LYS A 362 -2.14 23.50 -7.54
N VAL A 363 -1.60 23.11 -6.38
CA VAL A 363 -1.19 21.72 -6.12
C VAL A 363 -2.33 20.74 -6.44
N SER A 364 -3.56 21.05 -6.00
CA SER A 364 -4.74 20.23 -6.28
C SER A 364 -5.03 20.03 -7.76
N ASP A 365 -4.72 21.03 -8.60
CA ASP A 365 -4.96 20.94 -10.05
C ASP A 365 -4.00 19.91 -10.65
N VAL A 366 -2.72 19.93 -10.26
CA VAL A 366 -1.74 18.94 -10.74
C VAL A 366 -2.08 17.53 -10.25
N TYR A 367 -2.51 17.38 -8.99
CA TYR A 367 -2.99 16.09 -8.47
C TYR A 367 -4.20 15.58 -9.25
N ALA A 368 -5.12 16.45 -9.67
CA ALA A 368 -6.27 16.06 -10.47
C ALA A 368 -5.85 15.66 -11.90
N VAL A 369 -4.80 16.27 -12.46
CA VAL A 369 -4.26 15.95 -13.79
C VAL A 369 -3.56 14.60 -13.80
N VAL A 370 -2.65 14.34 -12.85
CA VAL A 370 -1.86 13.11 -12.73
C VAL A 370 -2.06 12.47 -11.35
N PRO A 371 -3.20 11.79 -11.11
CA PRO A 371 -3.60 11.34 -9.77
C PRO A 371 -2.97 10.03 -9.33
N PHE A 372 -2.27 9.33 -10.22
CA PHE A 372 -1.68 8.03 -9.92
C PHE A 372 -0.34 8.20 -9.20
N ASP A 373 -0.03 7.26 -8.31
CA ASP A 373 1.27 7.10 -7.64
C ASP A 373 2.33 6.50 -8.58
N ASN A 374 2.42 7.06 -9.79
CA ASN A 374 3.41 6.67 -10.77
C ASN A 374 4.68 7.51 -10.60
N TYR A 375 5.84 6.91 -10.83
CA TYR A 375 7.13 7.60 -10.84
C TYR A 375 7.79 7.54 -12.21
N ILE A 376 8.78 8.42 -12.44
CA ILE A 376 9.46 8.53 -13.72
C ILE A 376 10.55 7.47 -13.82
N VAL A 377 10.58 6.77 -14.96
CA VAL A 377 11.65 5.84 -15.33
C VAL A 377 12.17 6.18 -16.72
N ALA A 378 13.42 5.83 -17.03
CA ALA A 378 13.93 5.87 -18.39
C ALA A 378 14.51 4.52 -18.80
N ILE A 379 14.12 4.07 -19.99
CA ILE A 379 14.39 2.73 -20.51
C ILE A 379 15.20 2.84 -21.80
N LYS A 380 16.22 2.00 -21.95
CA LYS A 380 16.89 1.77 -23.23
C LYS A 380 15.99 0.93 -24.14
N LEU A 381 15.63 1.49 -25.29
CA LEU A 381 14.87 0.82 -26.35
C LEU A 381 15.60 0.94 -27.68
N THR A 382 15.50 -0.11 -28.50
CA THR A 382 15.84 -0.03 -29.93
C THR A 382 14.81 0.83 -30.67
N GLY A 383 15.18 1.38 -31.83
CA GLY A 383 14.24 2.07 -32.70
C GLY A 383 13.04 1.20 -33.10
N GLN A 384 13.24 -0.10 -33.31
CA GLN A 384 12.13 -1.02 -33.58
C GLN A 384 11.15 -1.11 -32.40
N GLN A 385 11.66 -1.24 -31.16
CA GLN A 385 10.81 -1.25 -29.97
C GLN A 385 10.05 0.07 -29.76
N ILE A 386 10.65 1.21 -30.13
CA ILE A 386 9.95 2.51 -30.10
C ILE A 386 8.82 2.54 -31.12
N ARG A 387 9.04 2.04 -32.34
CA ARG A 387 7.99 1.90 -33.35
C ARG A 387 6.86 1.01 -32.84
N ASP A 388 7.18 -0.14 -32.27
CA ASP A 388 6.18 -1.09 -31.76
C ASP A 388 5.34 -0.48 -30.63
N THR A 389 5.98 0.30 -29.75
CA THR A 389 5.34 1.10 -28.69
C THR A 389 4.33 2.10 -29.27
N LEU A 390 4.72 2.86 -30.30
CA LEU A 390 3.84 3.85 -30.93
C LEU A 390 2.70 3.19 -31.71
N GLU A 391 2.99 2.10 -32.43
CA GLU A 391 1.98 1.29 -33.16
C GLU A 391 0.90 0.77 -32.21
N HIS A 392 1.30 0.25 -31.05
CA HIS A 392 0.35 -0.16 -30.02
C HIS A 392 -0.48 1.03 -29.52
N GLY A 393 0.17 2.17 -29.23
CA GLY A 393 -0.50 3.36 -28.71
C GLY A 393 -1.60 3.88 -29.66
N VAL A 394 -1.36 3.92 -30.97
CA VAL A 394 -2.36 4.40 -31.95
C VAL A 394 -3.45 3.38 -32.28
N THR A 395 -3.41 2.16 -31.71
CA THR A 395 -4.48 1.18 -31.93
C THR A 395 -5.77 1.51 -31.18
N GLY A 396 -5.70 2.31 -30.11
CA GLY A 396 -6.81 2.65 -29.23
C GLY A 396 -7.52 3.98 -29.56
N VAL A 397 -7.11 4.68 -30.63
CA VAL A 397 -7.65 6.02 -30.97
C VAL A 397 -9.15 5.97 -31.28
N GLU A 398 -9.59 4.98 -32.06
CA GLU A 398 -11.00 4.85 -32.48
C GLU A 398 -11.95 4.62 -31.30
N ASP A 399 -11.44 4.01 -30.23
CA ASP A 399 -12.20 3.65 -29.02
C ASP A 399 -11.89 4.60 -27.83
N GLU A 400 -11.17 5.70 -28.08
CA GLU A 400 -10.72 6.68 -27.07
C GLU A 400 -10.02 6.05 -25.84
N GLU A 401 -9.28 4.98 -26.09
CA GLU A 401 -8.62 4.24 -25.02
C GLU A 401 -7.43 5.02 -24.45
N GLY A 402 -7.10 4.74 -23.18
CA GLY A 402 -6.02 5.42 -22.47
C GLY A 402 -4.65 5.27 -23.12
N ARG A 403 -4.47 4.28 -24.00
CA ARG A 403 -3.17 3.90 -24.55
C ARG A 403 -2.58 4.88 -25.57
N PHE A 404 -3.28 5.90 -26.06
CA PHE A 404 -2.71 6.84 -27.03
C PHE A 404 -1.46 7.57 -26.49
N PRO A 405 -0.36 7.70 -27.24
CA PRO A 405 0.88 8.25 -26.72
C PRO A 405 0.94 9.78 -26.83
N GLN A 406 1.22 10.49 -25.74
CA GLN A 406 1.78 11.85 -25.74
C GLN A 406 3.31 11.76 -25.71
N VAL A 407 4.01 12.70 -26.37
CA VAL A 407 5.46 12.55 -26.63
C VAL A 407 6.28 13.84 -26.46
N SER A 408 7.57 13.69 -26.15
CA SER A 408 8.59 14.76 -26.17
C SER A 408 9.89 14.25 -26.78
N GLY A 409 10.65 15.11 -27.48
CA GLY A 409 11.91 14.74 -28.14
C GLY A 409 11.77 13.81 -29.35
N LEU A 410 10.55 13.34 -29.60
CA LEU A 410 10.13 12.48 -30.69
C LEU A 410 8.97 13.14 -31.43
N THR A 411 8.94 12.99 -32.75
CA THR A 411 7.76 13.29 -33.57
C THR A 411 7.37 12.08 -34.40
N PHE A 412 6.08 11.90 -34.66
CA PHE A 412 5.62 10.83 -35.56
C PHE A 412 4.34 11.16 -36.32
N THR A 413 4.18 10.49 -37.47
CA THR A 413 2.95 10.49 -38.26
C THR A 413 2.25 9.15 -38.18
N TYR A 414 0.93 9.13 -38.22
CA TYR A 414 0.15 7.89 -38.25
C TYR A 414 -1.10 7.98 -39.11
N ASP A 415 -1.53 6.85 -39.68
CA ASP A 415 -2.76 6.71 -40.46
C ASP A 415 -3.69 5.74 -39.75
N ILE A 416 -4.83 6.24 -39.24
CA ILE A 416 -5.80 5.45 -38.49
C ILE A 416 -6.48 4.38 -39.34
N LYS A 417 -6.60 4.62 -40.66
CA LYS A 417 -7.16 3.65 -41.63
C LYS A 417 -6.15 2.59 -42.03
N GLY A 418 -4.87 2.79 -41.70
CA GLY A 418 -3.82 1.81 -41.88
C GLY A 418 -4.09 0.52 -41.12
N LYS A 419 -3.55 -0.58 -41.65
CA LYS A 419 -3.57 -1.89 -40.97
C LYS A 419 -2.94 -1.77 -39.58
N LYS A 420 -3.61 -2.30 -38.54
CA LYS A 420 -3.06 -2.36 -37.17
C LYS A 420 -1.65 -2.97 -37.19
N GLY A 421 -0.70 -2.32 -36.53
CA GLY A 421 0.74 -2.67 -36.57
C GLY A 421 1.51 -2.09 -37.77
N SER A 422 0.87 -1.26 -38.59
CA SER A 422 1.50 -0.49 -39.68
C SER A 422 0.85 0.89 -39.85
N ARG A 423 0.26 1.43 -38.77
CA ARG A 423 -0.40 2.73 -38.75
C ARG A 423 0.64 3.85 -38.66
N VAL A 424 1.73 3.67 -37.91
CA VAL A 424 2.79 4.65 -37.72
C VAL A 424 3.72 4.67 -38.93
N LYS A 425 3.95 5.84 -39.52
CA LYS A 425 4.80 6.00 -40.71
C LYS A 425 6.17 6.54 -40.34
N ASP A 426 6.29 7.85 -40.34
CA ASP A 426 7.54 8.54 -40.08
C ASP A 426 7.72 8.74 -38.58
N ILE A 427 8.91 8.46 -38.09
CA ILE A 427 9.29 8.70 -36.69
C ILE A 427 10.64 9.40 -36.71
N PHE A 428 10.75 10.50 -35.98
CA PHE A 428 12.00 11.25 -35.81
C PHE A 428 12.30 11.42 -34.33
N ILE A 429 13.58 11.31 -33.96
CA ILE A 429 14.08 11.65 -32.62
C ILE A 429 15.13 12.73 -32.78
N GLY A 430 14.93 13.88 -32.12
CA GLY A 430 15.79 15.05 -32.29
C GLY A 430 15.88 15.53 -33.75
N GLY A 431 14.82 15.34 -34.54
CA GLY A 431 14.77 15.69 -35.97
C GLY A 431 15.46 14.68 -36.92
N ILE A 432 16.04 13.61 -36.39
CA ILE A 432 16.72 12.57 -37.19
C ILE A 432 15.78 11.36 -37.35
N PRO A 433 15.63 10.79 -38.57
CA PRO A 433 14.84 9.59 -38.77
C PRO A 433 15.23 8.45 -37.81
N LEU A 434 14.23 7.76 -37.27
CA LEU A 434 14.43 6.65 -36.35
C LEU A 434 15.19 5.50 -37.02
N ALA A 435 16.33 5.11 -36.46
CA ALA A 435 17.10 3.96 -36.92
C ALA A 435 16.69 2.72 -36.12
N ALA A 436 16.21 1.66 -36.79
CA ALA A 436 15.62 0.49 -36.16
C ALA A 436 16.52 -0.18 -35.11
N GLU A 437 17.80 -0.36 -35.42
CA GLU A 437 18.77 -1.06 -34.55
C GLU A 437 19.49 -0.15 -33.55
N LYS A 438 19.31 1.17 -33.64
CA LYS A 438 19.95 2.11 -32.71
C LYS A 438 19.21 2.07 -31.37
N GLU A 439 19.96 2.05 -30.27
CA GLU A 439 19.40 2.25 -28.93
C GLU A 439 19.19 3.74 -28.62
N TYR A 440 18.07 4.03 -27.97
CA TYR A 440 17.67 5.33 -27.48
C TYR A 440 17.19 5.18 -26.03
N THR A 441 17.36 6.24 -25.24
CA THR A 441 16.81 6.34 -23.90
C THR A 441 15.44 7.00 -23.97
N VAL A 442 14.41 6.32 -23.48
CA VAL A 442 13.02 6.81 -23.51
C VAL A 442 12.49 6.92 -22.09
N ALA A 443 12.10 8.13 -21.67
CA ALA A 443 11.43 8.36 -20.40
C ALA A 443 9.94 7.96 -20.48
N THR A 444 9.45 7.30 -19.45
CA THR A 444 8.03 6.94 -19.29
C THR A 444 7.68 6.85 -17.80
N ASN A 445 6.53 6.28 -17.46
CA ASN A 445 6.18 5.96 -16.09
C ASN A 445 6.35 4.47 -15.80
N ASP A 446 6.45 4.13 -14.52
CA ASP A 446 6.61 2.75 -14.04
C ASP A 446 5.46 1.82 -14.47
N PHE A 447 4.22 2.31 -14.54
CA PHE A 447 3.10 1.52 -15.06
C PHE A 447 3.32 1.04 -16.50
N LEU A 448 3.74 1.92 -17.41
CA LEU A 448 4.04 1.56 -18.80
C LEU A 448 5.32 0.75 -18.93
N ALA A 449 6.34 1.06 -18.13
CA ALA A 449 7.57 0.30 -18.06
C ALA A 449 7.36 -1.16 -17.62
N ALA A 450 6.32 -1.45 -16.84
CA ALA A 450 5.92 -2.80 -16.48
C ALA A 450 5.11 -3.53 -17.58
N GLY A 451 4.74 -2.83 -18.65
CA GLY A 451 3.86 -3.31 -19.73
C GLY A 451 2.38 -2.96 -19.55
N GLY A 452 2.05 -2.04 -18.64
CA GLY A 452 0.71 -1.51 -18.43
C GLY A 452 0.09 -0.93 -19.71
N ASP A 453 -1.24 -0.89 -19.76
CA ASP A 453 -2.03 -0.48 -20.95
C ASP A 453 -1.71 -1.28 -22.23
N GLY A 454 -1.04 -2.43 -22.10
CA GLY A 454 -0.63 -3.30 -23.20
C GLY A 454 0.69 -2.91 -23.88
N TYR A 455 1.46 -1.99 -23.31
CA TYR A 455 2.77 -1.56 -23.83
C TYR A 455 3.88 -2.62 -23.65
N LYS A 456 3.74 -3.76 -24.35
CA LYS A 456 4.62 -4.92 -24.21
C LYS A 456 6.08 -4.61 -24.52
N ALA A 457 6.36 -3.78 -25.54
CA ALA A 457 7.74 -3.44 -25.91
C ALA A 457 8.51 -2.78 -24.75
N PHE A 458 7.86 -1.96 -23.92
CA PHE A 458 8.45 -1.44 -22.68
C PHE A 458 8.70 -2.58 -21.68
N GLY A 459 7.65 -3.33 -21.33
CA GLY A 459 7.74 -4.42 -20.36
C GLY A 459 8.77 -5.49 -20.71
N ASP A 460 8.80 -5.90 -21.98
CA ASP A 460 9.71 -6.93 -22.50
C ASP A 460 11.16 -6.42 -22.52
N SER A 461 11.39 -5.14 -22.87
CA SER A 461 12.75 -4.57 -22.78
C SER A 461 13.28 -4.61 -21.36
N VAL A 462 12.47 -4.17 -20.38
CA VAL A 462 12.86 -4.20 -18.97
C VAL A 462 13.10 -5.65 -18.51
N LYS A 463 12.17 -6.57 -18.82
CA LYS A 463 12.25 -8.01 -18.46
C LYS A 463 13.39 -8.76 -19.13
N SER A 464 13.87 -8.29 -20.28
CA SER A 464 15.01 -8.90 -21.00
C SER A 464 16.35 -8.65 -20.33
N SER A 465 16.42 -7.71 -19.38
CA SER A 465 17.62 -7.44 -18.59
C SER A 465 18.03 -8.69 -17.82
N ARG A 466 19.32 -9.06 -17.87
CA ARG A 466 19.80 -10.26 -17.15
C ARG A 466 19.61 -10.19 -15.64
N ASP A 467 19.62 -8.98 -15.11
CA ASP A 467 19.39 -8.65 -13.71
C ASP A 467 17.96 -8.14 -13.48
N TYR A 468 17.02 -8.45 -14.38
CA TYR A 468 15.63 -8.06 -14.20
C TYR A 468 15.06 -8.68 -12.93
N ALA A 469 14.48 -7.82 -12.12
CA ALA A 469 13.60 -8.25 -11.05
C ALA A 469 12.61 -7.12 -10.76
N VAL A 470 11.35 -7.50 -10.51
CA VAL A 470 10.42 -6.64 -9.79
C VAL A 470 10.58 -7.03 -8.36
N ILE A 471 11.13 -6.14 -7.57
CA ILE A 471 11.30 -6.43 -6.18
C ILE A 471 10.62 -5.29 -5.47
N GLY A 472 9.45 -5.63 -4.93
CA GLY A 472 8.64 -4.73 -4.16
C GLY A 472 7.84 -3.64 -4.89
N GLY A 473 7.49 -3.87 -6.14
CA GLY A 473 6.77 -2.88 -6.95
C GLY A 473 7.69 -1.89 -7.66
N ALA A 474 8.98 -1.85 -7.31
CA ALA A 474 9.99 -1.19 -8.13
C ALA A 474 10.64 -2.19 -9.11
N MET A 475 10.79 -1.76 -10.36
CA MET A 475 11.51 -2.55 -11.37
C MET A 475 13.00 -2.24 -11.32
N ARG A 476 13.81 -3.29 -11.50
CA ARG A 476 15.26 -3.18 -11.74
C ARG A 476 15.62 -3.90 -13.02
N GLY A 477 16.64 -3.40 -13.71
CA GLY A 477 17.27 -4.07 -14.85
C GLY A 477 18.27 -3.15 -15.53
N GLU A 478 19.29 -3.69 -16.19
CA GLU A 478 20.32 -2.94 -16.93
C GLU A 478 19.77 -2.00 -18.01
N LYS A 479 18.55 -2.27 -18.50
CA LYS A 479 17.85 -1.40 -19.45
C LYS A 479 17.19 -0.19 -18.79
N LEU A 480 17.01 -0.17 -17.47
CA LEU A 480 16.52 0.99 -16.72
C LEU A 480 17.69 1.90 -16.35
N VAL A 481 17.83 3.01 -17.07
CA VAL A 481 18.93 3.97 -16.88
C VAL A 481 18.59 5.12 -15.94
N TYR A 482 17.30 5.27 -15.61
CA TYR A 482 16.82 6.21 -14.61
C TYR A 482 15.62 5.60 -13.88
N ILE A 483 15.59 5.73 -12.55
CA ILE A 483 14.48 5.33 -11.68
C ILE A 483 14.37 6.37 -10.56
N ASP A 484 13.20 7.00 -10.42
CA ASP A 484 12.91 7.94 -9.32
C ASP A 484 11.75 7.46 -8.46
N SER A 485 11.84 6.25 -7.92
CA SER A 485 10.81 5.66 -7.07
C SER A 485 10.57 6.41 -5.75
N GLY A 486 11.37 7.44 -5.45
CA GLY A 486 11.21 8.31 -4.29
C GLY A 486 10.42 9.59 -4.57
N ARG A 487 10.05 9.88 -5.82
CA ARG A 487 9.27 11.07 -6.20
C ARG A 487 8.22 10.74 -7.25
N TRP A 488 6.97 11.07 -6.94
CA TRP A 488 5.86 10.88 -7.87
C TRP A 488 5.96 11.85 -9.05
N LEU A 489 5.49 11.43 -10.23
CA LEU A 489 5.46 12.26 -11.43
C LEU A 489 4.77 13.62 -11.16
N ARG A 490 3.67 13.60 -10.40
CA ARG A 490 2.94 14.82 -10.01
C ARG A 490 3.78 15.80 -9.19
N ASP A 491 4.64 15.31 -8.31
CA ASP A 491 5.50 16.16 -7.49
C ASP A 491 6.60 16.78 -8.37
N VAL A 492 7.14 16.02 -9.33
CA VAL A 492 8.08 16.55 -10.34
C VAL A 492 7.41 17.63 -11.20
N VAL A 493 6.14 17.44 -11.57
CA VAL A 493 5.37 18.46 -12.30
C VAL A 493 5.13 19.70 -11.44
N ILE A 494 4.74 19.55 -10.17
CA ILE A 494 4.58 20.66 -9.22
C ILE A 494 5.88 21.44 -9.09
N ASP A 495 7.00 20.77 -8.86
CA ASP A 495 8.32 21.41 -8.70
C ASP A 495 8.74 22.14 -9.98
N TYR A 496 8.44 21.59 -11.16
CA TYR A 496 8.66 22.28 -12.42
C TYR A 496 7.85 23.58 -12.50
N ILE A 497 6.56 23.54 -12.19
CA ILE A 497 5.70 24.74 -12.26
C ILE A 497 6.17 25.78 -11.21
N LYS A 498 6.49 25.36 -9.98
CA LYS A 498 7.05 26.22 -8.93
C LYS A 498 8.34 26.90 -9.35
N THR A 499 9.22 26.19 -10.05
CA THR A 499 10.52 26.74 -10.48
C THR A 499 10.40 27.69 -11.67
N HIS A 500 9.43 27.48 -12.56
CA HIS A 500 9.23 28.31 -13.75
C HIS A 500 8.26 29.47 -13.52
N ASN A 501 7.43 29.41 -12.47
CA ASN A 501 6.35 30.33 -12.08
C ASN A 501 5.23 30.50 -13.11
N VAL A 502 5.55 30.48 -14.40
CA VAL A 502 4.63 30.68 -15.52
C VAL A 502 4.83 29.58 -16.55
N ILE A 503 3.74 28.98 -17.01
CA ILE A 503 3.75 27.93 -18.04
C ILE A 503 2.83 28.32 -19.20
N SER A 504 3.28 28.05 -20.42
CA SER A 504 2.53 28.32 -21.66
C SER A 504 2.90 27.31 -22.75
N PRO A 505 2.66 26.01 -22.55
CA PRO A 505 2.99 25.01 -23.55
C PRO A 505 2.11 25.14 -24.79
N GLU A 506 2.66 24.78 -25.94
CA GLU A 506 2.01 24.84 -27.25
C GLU A 506 1.85 23.43 -27.85
N ILE A 507 0.99 23.33 -28.87
CA ILE A 507 0.94 22.17 -29.77
C ILE A 507 1.98 22.43 -30.87
N GLU A 508 2.96 21.54 -31.01
CA GLU A 508 4.15 21.74 -31.85
C GLU A 508 4.14 20.84 -33.10
N GLY A 509 3.10 20.01 -33.26
CA GLY A 509 3.03 19.03 -34.34
C GLY A 509 3.95 17.84 -34.10
N ARG A 510 4.14 17.45 -32.83
CA ARG A 510 4.81 16.22 -32.41
C ARG A 510 4.05 14.98 -32.88
N ILE A 511 2.72 15.05 -32.98
CA ILE A 511 1.88 13.93 -33.41
C ILE A 511 0.96 14.39 -34.54
N LYS A 512 1.03 13.73 -35.70
CA LYS A 512 0.19 14.10 -36.85
C LYS A 512 -0.53 12.89 -37.41
N GLU A 513 -1.86 12.93 -37.40
CA GLU A 513 -2.65 12.01 -38.21
C GLU A 513 -2.54 12.43 -39.68
N ILE A 514 -2.19 11.49 -40.55
CA ILE A 514 -2.20 11.68 -42.00
C ILE A 514 -3.39 10.92 -42.57
N LYS A 515 -4.10 11.56 -43.50
CA LYS A 515 -5.18 10.92 -44.25
C LYS A 515 -4.55 10.13 -45.39
N GLY A 516 -4.41 8.83 -45.19
CA GLY A 516 -4.02 7.87 -46.23
C GLY A 516 -5.06 7.75 -47.33
#